data_AF-A0A402A614-F1
#
_entry.id   AF-A0A402A614-F1
#
_cell.length_a   1.000
_cell.length_b   1.000
_cell.length_c   1.000
_cell.angle_alpha   90.00
_cell.angle_beta   90.00
_cell.angle_gamma   90.00
#
_symmetry.space_group_name_H-M   'P 1'
#
loop_
_entity.id
_entity.type
_entity.pdbx_description
1 polymer ?
#
loop_
_entity_poly.entity_id
_entity_poly.type
_entity_poly.pdbx_seq_one_letter_code
_entity_poly.pdbx_strand_id
1 'polypeptide(L)'
;MIKQFDETIGFEFDEQARHSIGFDRQETTMFLFEYLGDRLALSPLDEEIDQVHFFSALDVCDYLAHQETKEYFIRLVLQRDVKRMEKLT
;
A
#
# COMPACT_ATOMS: atom_id res chain seq x y z
N MET A 1 -12.61 -11.23 -1.96
CA MET A 1 -12.61 -10.61 -3.30
C MET A 1 -11.33 -9.80 -3.43
N ILE A 2 -10.61 -9.93 -4.55
CA ILE A 2 -9.40 -9.16 -4.85
C ILE A 2 -9.73 -8.20 -5.99
N LYS A 3 -9.43 -6.93 -5.82
CA LYS A 3 -9.54 -5.89 -6.85
C LYS A 3 -8.13 -5.45 -7.23
N GLN A 4 -7.74 -5.66 -8.49
CA GLN A 4 -6.59 -4.99 -9.08
C GLN A 4 -7.00 -3.57 -9.49
N PHE A 5 -6.11 -2.60 -9.31
CA PHE A 5 -6.30 -1.27 -9.86
C PHE A 5 -5.57 -1.15 -11.20
N ASP A 6 -6.16 -0.43 -12.15
CA ASP A 6 -5.57 -0.20 -13.48
C ASP A 6 -4.38 0.77 -13.43
N GLU A 7 -4.36 1.65 -12.42
CA GLU A 7 -3.28 2.61 -12.22
C GLU A 7 -2.10 1.98 -11.47
N THR A 8 -0.89 2.15 -12.03
CA THR A 8 0.38 1.79 -11.41
C THR A 8 0.99 2.98 -10.67
N ILE A 9 1.84 2.70 -9.68
CA ILE A 9 2.70 3.71 -9.04
C ILE A 9 4.15 3.48 -9.46
N GLY A 10 4.87 4.56 -9.72
CA GLY A 10 6.27 4.54 -10.13
C GLY A 10 7.17 5.15 -9.06
N PHE A 11 8.36 4.59 -8.89
CA PHE A 11 9.39 5.14 -8.00
C PHE A 11 10.70 5.28 -8.77
N GLU A 12 11.26 6.49 -8.80
CA GLU A 12 12.59 6.70 -9.37
C GLU A 12 13.66 6.28 -8.36
N PHE A 13 14.68 5.61 -8.85
CA PHE A 13 15.82 5.24 -8.01
C PHE A 13 16.81 6.39 -7.91
N ASP A 14 17.42 6.54 -6.74
CA ASP A 14 18.53 7.47 -6.58
C ASP A 14 19.75 7.04 -7.43
N GLU A 15 20.72 7.93 -7.58
CA GLU A 15 21.92 7.67 -8.38
C GLU A 15 22.68 6.40 -7.94
N GLN A 16 22.79 6.18 -6.63
CA GLN A 16 23.50 5.03 -6.09
C GLN A 16 22.79 3.72 -6.44
N ALA A 17 21.48 3.65 -6.23
CA ALA A 17 20.66 2.51 -6.59
C ALA A 17 20.74 2.24 -8.09
N ARG A 18 20.53 3.26 -8.94
CA ARG A 18 20.62 3.12 -10.41
C ARG A 18 21.92 2.49 -10.89
N HIS A 19 23.05 2.92 -10.34
CA HIS A 19 24.35 2.34 -10.67
C HIS A 19 24.51 0.89 -10.21
N SER A 20 23.95 0.55 -9.05
CA SER A 20 24.10 -0.79 -8.46
C SER A 20 23.21 -1.85 -9.11
N ILE A 21 21.96 -1.51 -9.43
CA ILE A 21 20.95 -2.46 -9.93
C ILE A 21 20.73 -2.35 -11.44
N GLY A 22 21.18 -1.27 -12.09
CA GLY A 22 21.11 -1.08 -13.54
C GLY A 22 19.72 -0.69 -14.07
N PHE A 23 18.82 -0.22 -13.20
CA PHE A 23 17.48 0.24 -13.57
C PHE A 23 17.26 1.67 -13.09
N ASP A 24 16.45 2.44 -13.83
CA ASP A 24 16.14 3.83 -13.49
C ASP A 24 14.97 3.99 -12.52
N ARG A 25 14.01 3.05 -12.56
CA ARG A 25 12.77 3.13 -11.78
C ARG A 25 12.12 1.77 -11.57
N GLN A 26 11.22 1.73 -10.59
CA GLN A 26 10.27 0.63 -10.36
C GLN A 26 8.86 1.05 -10.80
N GLU A 27 8.11 0.12 -11.37
CA GLU A 27 6.65 0.24 -11.54
C GLU A 27 5.94 -0.81 -10.69
N THR A 28 4.88 -0.41 -9.98
CA THR A 28 4.17 -1.26 -9.04
C THR A 28 2.68 -1.30 -9.36
N THR A 29 2.13 -2.51 -9.47
CA THR A 29 0.68 -2.75 -9.60
C THR A 29 0.07 -2.99 -8.22
N MET A 30 -0.99 -2.26 -7.90
CA MET A 30 -1.62 -2.34 -6.58
C MET A 30 -2.87 -3.22 -6.59
N PHE A 31 -3.06 -3.94 -5.49
CA PHE A 31 -4.22 -4.79 -5.26
C PHE A 31 -4.88 -4.43 -3.94
N LEU A 32 -6.21 -4.42 -3.93
CA LEU A 32 -7.02 -4.25 -2.72
C LEU A 32 -7.83 -5.52 -2.48
N PHE A 33 -7.72 -6.06 -1.28
CA PHE A 33 -8.48 -7.22 -0.86
C PHE A 33 -9.00 -7.05 0.56
N GLU A 34 -10.11 -7.71 0.85
CA GLU A 34 -10.64 -7.79 2.21
C GLU A 34 -10.08 -9.05 2.89
N TYR A 35 -9.35 -8.87 3.98
CA TYR A 35 -8.86 -9.95 4.80
C TYR A 35 -9.93 -10.34 5.84
N LEU A 36 -10.38 -11.59 5.78
CA LEU A 36 -11.44 -12.15 6.66
C LEU A 36 -10.89 -13.20 7.65
N GLY A 37 -9.57 -13.37 7.72
CA GLY A 37 -8.92 -14.32 8.62
C GLY A 37 -8.71 -13.76 10.03
N ASP A 38 -8.12 -14.59 10.89
CA ASP A 38 -7.70 -14.17 12.24
C ASP A 38 -6.45 -13.28 12.15
N ARG A 39 -6.57 -12.06 12.68
CA ARG A 39 -5.47 -11.09 12.72
C ARG A 39 -4.29 -11.57 13.55
N LEU A 40 -4.53 -12.39 14.57
CA LEU A 40 -3.49 -12.94 15.44
C LEU A 40 -2.69 -14.06 14.77
N ALA A 41 -3.22 -14.61 13.67
CA ALA A 41 -2.53 -15.64 12.88
C ALA A 41 -1.58 -15.05 11.82
N LEU A 42 -1.55 -13.72 11.65
CA LEU A 42 -0.58 -13.07 10.75
C LEU A 42 0.73 -12.84 11.49
N SER A 43 1.77 -13.56 11.07
CA SER A 43 3.15 -13.32 11.47
C SER A 43 4.02 -13.19 10.22
N PRO A 44 5.08 -12.39 10.26
CA PRO A 44 6.15 -12.47 9.26
C PRO A 44 6.61 -13.91 9.06
N LEU A 45 6.87 -14.29 7.81
CA LEU A 45 7.34 -15.63 7.47
C LEU A 45 8.87 -15.72 7.53
N ASP A 46 9.54 -14.64 7.15
CA ASP A 46 10.99 -14.52 7.06
C ASP A 46 11.42 -13.09 7.43
N GLU A 47 12.68 -12.76 7.14
CA GLU A 47 13.30 -11.47 7.47
C GLU A 47 12.89 -10.33 6.53
N GLU A 48 12.07 -10.58 5.50
CA GLU A 48 11.61 -9.53 4.57
C GLU A 48 10.63 -8.55 5.26
N ILE A 49 9.81 -9.06 6.19
CA ILE A 49 8.83 -8.27 6.93
C ILE A 49 9.22 -8.21 8.40
N ASP A 50 9.52 -7.01 8.91
CA ASP A 50 9.81 -6.83 10.34
C ASP A 50 8.53 -7.00 11.19
N GLN A 51 7.45 -6.30 10.82
CA GLN A 51 6.22 -6.25 11.62
C GLN A 51 4.96 -6.11 10.77
N VAL A 52 3.84 -6.62 11.30
CA VAL A 52 2.50 -6.46 10.73
C VAL A 52 1.64 -5.65 11.68
N HIS A 53 1.03 -4.58 11.17
CA HIS A 53 0.20 -3.66 11.96
C HIS A 53 -1.17 -3.47 11.31
N PHE A 54 -2.18 -3.20 12.15
CA PHE A 54 -3.53 -2.85 11.71
C PHE A 54 -3.83 -1.41 12.10
N PHE A 55 -4.14 -0.58 11.12
CA PHE A 55 -4.43 0.85 11.31
C PHE A 55 -5.87 1.17 10.94
N SER A 56 -6.38 2.29 11.45
CA SER A 56 -7.55 2.92 10.84
C SER A 56 -7.14 3.51 9.49
N ALA A 57 -8.08 3.65 8.56
CA ALA A 57 -7.78 4.18 7.23
C ALA A 57 -7.18 5.60 7.26
N LEU A 58 -7.48 6.39 8.31
CA LEU A 58 -6.97 7.75 8.46
C LEU A 58 -5.51 7.78 8.92
N ASP A 59 -5.07 6.78 9.67
CA ASP A 59 -3.73 6.76 10.27
C ASP A 59 -2.68 6.14 9.33
N VAL A 60 -3.10 5.39 8.30
CA VAL A 60 -2.19 4.67 7.38
C VAL A 60 -1.17 5.61 6.73
N CYS A 61 -1.55 6.83 6.38
CA CYS A 61 -0.67 7.78 5.69
C CYS A 61 0.56 8.18 6.50
N ASP A 62 0.51 8.07 7.83
CA ASP A 62 1.63 8.40 8.71
C ASP A 62 2.73 7.32 8.68
N TYR A 63 2.38 6.10 8.26
CA TYR A 63 3.28 4.93 8.23
C TYR A 63 3.81 4.61 6.83
N LEU A 64 3.22 5.16 5.78
CA LEU A 64 3.72 4.98 4.42
C LEU A 64 5.02 5.79 4.21
N ALA A 65 6.04 5.16 3.64
CA ALA A 65 7.34 5.81 3.45
C ALA A 65 7.36 6.78 2.25
N HIS A 66 6.75 6.37 1.14
CA HIS A 66 6.84 7.11 -0.13
C HIS A 66 5.61 7.98 -0.35
N GLN A 67 5.84 9.18 -0.89
CA GLN A 67 4.80 10.17 -1.14
C GLN A 67 3.80 9.69 -2.20
N GLU A 68 4.30 9.03 -3.24
CA GLU A 68 3.54 8.43 -4.33
C GLU A 68 2.54 7.40 -3.80
N THR A 69 2.96 6.56 -2.83
CA THR A 69 2.09 5.58 -2.19
C THR A 69 1.01 6.26 -1.33
N LYS A 70 1.35 7.35 -0.62
CA LYS A 70 0.37 8.12 0.17
C LYS A 70 -0.70 8.73 -0.71
N GLU A 71 -0.30 9.40 -1.78
CA GLU A 71 -1.21 10.03 -2.74
C GLU A 71 -2.15 9.02 -3.39
N TYR A 72 -1.59 7.86 -3.79
CA TYR A 72 -2.36 6.75 -4.33
C TYR A 72 -3.40 6.23 -3.33
N PHE A 73 -2.99 5.96 -2.08
CA PHE A 73 -3.87 5.46 -1.04
C PHE A 73 -5.01 6.44 -0.75
N ILE A 74 -4.71 7.74 -0.61
CA ILE A 74 -5.72 8.78 -0.38
C ILE A 74 -6.74 8.82 -1.53
N ARG A 75 -6.25 8.83 -2.78
CA ARG A 75 -7.11 8.97 -3.96
C ARG A 75 -8.04 7.78 -4.19
N LEU A 76 -7.51 6.56 -4.09
CA LEU A 76 -8.23 5.36 -4.57
C LEU A 76 -8.79 4.48 -3.45
N VAL A 77 -8.20 4.53 -2.26
CA VAL A 77 -8.60 3.68 -1.13
C VAL A 77 -9.41 4.50 -0.13
N LEU A 78 -8.87 5.60 0.40
CA LEU A 78 -9.53 6.37 1.44
C LEU A 78 -10.86 6.99 0.96
N GLN A 79 -10.90 7.54 -0.25
CA GLN A 79 -12.16 8.06 -0.83
C GLN A 79 -13.24 6.99 -0.99
N ARG A 80 -12.85 5.73 -1.23
CA ARG A 80 -13.79 4.61 -1.33
C ARG A 80 -14.38 4.30 0.05
N ASP A 81 -13.56 4.27 1.08
CA ASP A 81 -13.99 3.92 2.43
C ASP A 81 -14.87 5.02 3.03
N VAL A 82 -14.54 6.30 2.82
CA VAL A 82 -15.41 7.43 3.21
C VAL A 82 -16.80 7.30 2.55
N LYS A 83 -16.85 7.08 1.23
CA LYS A 83 -18.12 6.88 0.50
C LYS A 83 -18.90 5.65 0.98
N ARG A 84 -18.22 4.62 1.50
CA ARG A 84 -18.88 3.43 2.07
C ARG A 84 -19.48 3.75 3.44
N MET A 85 -18.77 4.50 4.28
CA MET A 85 -19.26 4.93 5.60
C MET A 85 -20.48 5.86 5.47
N GLU A 86 -20.46 6.82 4.54
CA GLU A 86 -21.59 7.71 4.27
C GLU A 86 -22.85 6.97 3.82
N LYS A 87 -22.73 5.85 3.10
CA LYS A 87 -23.89 5.03 2.66
C LYS A 87 -24.51 4.17 3.76
N LEU A 88 -23.84 4.03 4.90
CA LEU A 88 -24.29 3.23 6.04
C LEU A 88 -24.94 4.09 7.13
N THR A 89 -25.04 5.40 6.92
CA THR A 89 -25.62 6.39 7.86
C THR A 89 -26.90 6.97 7.25
#